data_AF-A0A5C6M236-F1
#
_entry.id   AF-A0A5C6M236-F1
#
_cell.length_a   1.000
_cell.length_b   1.000
_cell.length_c   1.000
_cell.angle_alpha   90.00
_cell.angle_beta   90.00
_cell.angle_gamma   90.00
#
_symmetry.space_group_name_H-M   'P 1'
#
loop_
_entity.id
_entity.type
_entity.pdbx_description
1 polymer ?
#
loop_
_entity_poly.entity_id
_entity_poly.type
_entity_poly.pdbx_seq_one_letter_code
_entity_poly.pdbx_strand_id
1 'polypeptide(L)'
;DDPRWNERHQTTRFQPAVVQTLIQQSPSILKFVIDQPDDIHEILTWVRLLPMLPPSAVWLMPQARTREQLRDKSQWVRQLALAHSFNFSPRLHLEMFGDVRGT
;
A
#
# COMPACT_ATOMS: atom_id res chain seq x y z
N ASP A 1 -9.15 18.83 -9.09
CA ASP A 1 -9.67 17.65 -9.79
C ASP A 1 -9.86 17.95 -11.27
N ASP A 2 -8.96 17.43 -12.11
CA ASP A 2 -9.10 17.49 -13.56
C ASP A 2 -9.83 16.21 -14.03
N PRO A 3 -11.03 16.31 -14.62
CA PRO A 3 -11.83 15.17 -15.03
C PRO A 3 -11.10 14.24 -16.01
N ARG A 4 -10.28 14.79 -16.91
CA ARG A 4 -9.53 14.01 -17.91
C ARG A 4 -8.45 13.17 -17.25
N TRP A 5 -7.77 13.73 -16.25
CA TRP A 5 -6.76 12.99 -15.48
C TRP A 5 -7.39 11.89 -14.63
N ASN A 6 -8.57 12.15 -14.05
CA ASN A 6 -9.26 11.13 -13.26
C ASN A 6 -9.70 9.95 -14.14
N GLU A 7 -10.35 10.21 -15.28
CA GLU A 7 -10.78 9.16 -16.22
C GLU A 7 -9.59 8.33 -16.72
N ARG A 8 -8.52 9.00 -17.15
CA ARG A 8 -7.28 8.33 -17.56
C ARG A 8 -6.71 7.48 -16.42
N HIS A 9 -6.62 8.03 -15.21
CA HIS A 9 -6.14 7.30 -14.04
C HIS A 9 -6.98 6.03 -13.80
N GLN A 10 -8.30 6.14 -13.73
CA GLN A 10 -9.17 4.99 -13.50
C GLN A 10 -8.99 3.91 -14.57
N THR A 11 -8.81 4.31 -15.83
CA THR A 11 -8.61 3.39 -16.95
C THR A 11 -7.25 2.67 -16.88
N THR A 12 -6.20 3.35 -16.41
CA THR A 12 -4.82 2.83 -16.49
C THR A 12 -4.21 2.41 -15.15
N ARG A 13 -4.88 2.61 -14.01
CA ARG A 13 -4.29 2.34 -12.67
C ARG A 13 -4.00 0.87 -12.39
N PHE A 14 -4.68 -0.04 -13.09
CA PHE A 14 -4.59 -1.48 -12.86
C PHE A 14 -3.86 -2.18 -14.00
N GLN A 15 -2.55 -2.43 -13.82
CA GLN A 15 -1.66 -3.02 -14.83
C GLN A 15 -0.89 -4.24 -14.28
N PRO A 16 -1.56 -5.36 -13.98
CA PRO A 16 -0.92 -6.53 -13.35
C PRO A 16 0.22 -7.12 -14.19
N ALA A 17 0.12 -7.11 -15.52
CA ALA A 17 1.17 -7.62 -16.41
C ALA A 17 2.49 -6.81 -16.31
N VAL A 18 2.38 -5.48 -16.12
CA VAL A 18 3.55 -4.61 -15.94
C VAL A 18 4.19 -4.89 -14.59
N VAL A 19 3.39 -4.96 -13.52
CA VAL A 19 3.88 -5.26 -12.18
C VAL A 19 4.55 -6.64 -12.11
N GLN A 20 3.97 -7.65 -12.77
CA GLN A 20 4.56 -8.98 -12.88
C GLN A 20 5.95 -8.95 -13.55
N THR A 21 6.08 -8.23 -14.66
CA THR A 21 7.37 -8.05 -15.35
C THR A 21 8.42 -7.44 -14.42
N LEU A 22 8.06 -6.41 -13.65
CA LEU A 22 8.98 -5.75 -12.72
C LEU A 22 9.44 -6.69 -11.59
N ILE A 23 8.52 -7.48 -11.03
CA ILE A 23 8.84 -8.45 -9.97
C ILE A 23 9.75 -9.57 -10.49
N GLN A 24 9.57 -10.00 -11.74
CA GLN A 24 10.41 -11.05 -12.34
C GLN A 24 11.85 -10.58 -12.62
N GLN A 25 12.06 -9.27 -12.77
CA GLN A 25 13.37 -8.70 -13.08
C GLN A 25 14.23 -8.48 -11.83
N SER A 26 13.63 -8.40 -10.63
CA SER A 26 14.37 -8.12 -9.39
C SER A 26 13.58 -8.52 -8.14
N PRO A 27 14.23 -8.99 -7.06
CA PRO A 27 13.60 -9.15 -5.76
C PRO A 27 12.85 -7.87 -5.35
N SER A 28 11.56 -8.01 -5.09
CA SER A 28 10.64 -6.89 -4.93
C SER A 28 9.70 -7.10 -3.74
N ILE A 29 9.29 -5.99 -3.13
CA ILE A 29 8.17 -5.95 -2.20
C ILE A 29 7.03 -5.15 -2.84
N LEU A 30 5.79 -5.50 -2.49
CA LEU A 30 4.63 -4.66 -2.80
C LEU A 30 4.17 -3.98 -1.53
N LYS A 31 4.26 -2.65 -1.50
CA LYS A 31 3.82 -1.84 -0.36
C LYS A 31 2.57 -1.06 -0.72
N PHE A 32 1.46 -1.43 -0.09
CA PHE A 32 0.16 -0.78 -0.27
C PHE A 32 -0.05 0.27 0.81
N VAL A 33 -0.54 1.43 0.41
CA VAL A 33 -0.98 2.50 1.32
C VAL A 33 -2.48 2.33 1.54
N ILE A 34 -2.89 2.21 2.81
CA ILE A 34 -4.23 1.77 3.22
C ILE A 34 -4.91 2.85 4.05
N ASP A 35 -6.12 3.22 3.65
CA ASP A 35 -6.89 4.29 4.26
C ASP A 35 -8.04 3.76 5.14
N GLN A 36 -8.64 2.65 4.70
CA GLN A 36 -9.80 2.00 5.31
C GLN A 36 -9.67 0.47 5.28
N PRO A 37 -10.40 -0.26 6.15
CA PRO A 37 -10.32 -1.73 6.20
C PRO A 37 -10.61 -2.43 4.86
N ASP A 38 -11.57 -1.90 4.09
CA ASP A 38 -12.04 -2.51 2.83
C ASP A 38 -11.00 -2.49 1.71
N ASP A 39 -9.96 -1.66 1.81
CA ASP A 39 -8.85 -1.63 0.83
C ASP A 39 -8.15 -3.00 0.74
N ILE A 40 -8.30 -3.85 1.76
CA ILE A 40 -7.79 -5.23 1.73
C ILE A 40 -8.32 -6.03 0.55
N HIS A 41 -9.54 -5.78 0.07
CA HIS A 41 -10.14 -6.50 -1.05
C HIS A 41 -9.38 -6.25 -2.36
N GLU A 42 -8.89 -5.03 -2.56
CA GLU A 42 -8.04 -4.69 -3.71
C GLU A 42 -6.68 -5.39 -3.59
N ILE A 43 -6.07 -5.40 -2.41
CA ILE A 43 -4.80 -6.08 -2.17
C ILE A 43 -4.90 -7.59 -2.42
N LEU A 44 -5.95 -8.24 -1.94
CA LEU A 44 -6.17 -9.67 -2.16
C LEU A 44 -6.37 -9.98 -3.65
N THR A 45 -6.95 -9.05 -4.41
CA THR A 45 -7.04 -9.17 -5.88
C THR A 45 -5.65 -9.09 -6.53
N TRP A 46 -4.80 -8.16 -6.09
CA TRP A 46 -3.41 -8.08 -6.54
C TRP A 46 -2.61 -9.35 -6.21
N VAL A 47 -2.67 -9.83 -4.97
CA VAL A 47 -1.95 -11.04 -4.53
C VAL A 47 -2.39 -12.27 -5.34
N ARG A 48 -3.70 -12.41 -5.61
CA ARG A 48 -4.22 -13.51 -6.44
C ARG A 48 -3.67 -13.47 -7.87
N LEU A 49 -3.50 -12.28 -8.44
CA LEU A 49 -2.95 -12.10 -9.79
C LEU A 49 -1.42 -12.21 -9.83
N LEU A 50 -0.76 -12.16 -8.67
CA LEU A 50 0.69 -12.21 -8.55
C LEU A 50 1.14 -13.40 -7.67
N PRO A 51 0.85 -14.65 -8.06
CA PRO A 51 1.10 -15.84 -7.23
C PRO A 51 2.58 -16.12 -6.95
N MET A 52 3.51 -15.48 -7.66
CA MET A 52 4.95 -15.60 -7.42
C MET A 52 5.43 -14.83 -6.18
N LEU A 53 4.61 -13.90 -5.66
CA LEU A 53 4.95 -13.15 -4.45
C LEU A 53 4.45 -13.92 -3.22
N PRO A 54 5.34 -14.28 -2.27
CA PRO A 54 4.89 -14.80 -1.00
C PRO A 54 4.16 -13.69 -0.21
N PRO A 55 3.23 -14.04 0.70
CA PRO A 55 2.58 -13.06 1.59
C PRO A 55 3.58 -12.17 2.34
N SER A 56 4.76 -12.70 2.68
CA SER A 56 5.85 -11.96 3.33
C SER A 56 6.49 -10.87 2.46
N ALA A 57 6.20 -10.81 1.16
CA ALA A 57 6.63 -9.71 0.28
C ALA A 57 5.60 -8.58 0.20
N VAL A 58 4.44 -8.73 0.83
CA VAL A 58 3.37 -7.72 0.88
C VAL A 58 3.49 -6.90 2.15
N TRP A 59 3.44 -5.58 2.02
CA TRP A 59 3.57 -4.62 3.12
C TRP A 59 2.38 -3.66 3.15
N LEU A 60 1.79 -3.45 4.31
CA LEU A 60 0.72 -2.49 4.54
C LEU A 60 1.26 -1.26 5.27
N MET A 61 0.99 -0.08 4.73
CA MET A 61 1.33 1.21 5.33
C MET A 61 0.05 2.04 5.54
N PRO A 62 -0.20 2.60 6.73
CA PRO A 62 -1.33 3.49 6.94
C PRO A 62 -1.21 4.78 6.13
N GLN A 63 -2.31 5.19 5.47
CA GLN A 63 -2.46 6.52 4.91
C GLN A 63 -2.67 7.54 6.02
N ALA A 64 -1.75 8.51 6.13
CA ALA A 64 -1.85 9.57 7.12
C ALA A 64 -1.14 10.85 6.62
N ARG A 65 -1.66 11.98 7.07
CA ARG A 65 -1.06 13.32 6.90
C ARG A 65 -0.72 13.98 8.24
N THR A 66 -1.25 13.47 9.35
CA THR A 66 -0.89 13.93 10.70
C THR A 66 -0.45 12.77 11.58
N ARG A 67 0.26 13.06 12.68
CA ARG A 67 0.70 12.04 13.64
C ARG A 67 -0.47 11.38 14.33
N GLU A 68 -1.54 12.12 14.57
CA GLU A 68 -2.78 11.63 15.16
C GLU A 68 -3.43 10.61 14.23
N GLN A 69 -3.63 10.96 12.95
CA GLN A 69 -4.13 10.02 11.94
C GLN A 69 -3.27 8.76 11.83
N LEU A 70 -1.94 8.94 11.87
CA LEU A 70 -1.00 7.84 11.80
C LEU A 70 -1.17 6.91 13.00
N ARG A 71 -1.24 7.47 14.22
CA ARG A 71 -1.44 6.71 15.46
C ARG A 71 -2.77 5.95 15.44
N ASP A 72 -3.84 6.64 15.06
CA ASP A 72 -5.20 6.09 15.04
C ASP A 72 -5.31 4.93 14.05
N LYS A 73 -4.59 4.98 12.92
CA LYS A 73 -4.61 3.93 11.90
C LYS A 73 -3.61 2.80 12.11
N SER A 74 -2.45 3.09 12.68
CA SER A 74 -1.35 2.13 12.77
C SER A 74 -1.76 0.85 13.51
N GLN A 75 -2.61 0.96 14.53
CA GLN A 75 -3.04 -0.20 15.31
C GLN A 75 -3.84 -1.19 14.45
N TRP A 76 -4.90 -0.74 13.77
CA TRP A 76 -5.74 -1.64 12.99
C TRP A 76 -5.06 -2.09 11.70
N VAL A 77 -4.23 -1.26 11.06
CA VAL A 77 -3.45 -1.67 9.88
C VAL A 77 -2.44 -2.76 10.23
N ARG A 78 -1.82 -2.68 11.42
CA ARG A 78 -0.92 -3.73 11.92
C ARG A 78 -1.66 -5.04 12.15
N GLN A 79 -2.85 -4.99 12.74
CA GLN A 79 -3.69 -6.17 12.95
C GLN A 79 -4.14 -6.79 11.62
N LEU A 80 -4.52 -5.95 10.65
CA LEU A 80 -4.90 -6.38 9.30
C LEU A 80 -3.72 -7.07 8.58
N ALA A 81 -2.52 -6.50 8.66
CA ALA A 81 -1.33 -7.12 8.08
C ALA A 81 -1.07 -8.51 8.71
N LEU A 82 -1.12 -8.60 10.04
CA LEU A 82 -0.94 -9.87 10.75
C LEU A 82 -1.98 -10.92 10.35
N ALA A 83 -3.26 -10.54 10.27
CA ALA A 83 -4.36 -11.44 9.90
C ALA A 83 -4.17 -12.08 8.50
N HIS A 84 -3.46 -11.39 7.60
CA HIS A 84 -3.20 -11.87 6.24
C HIS A 84 -1.76 -12.38 6.03
N SER A 85 -0.96 -12.53 7.09
CA SER A 85 0.47 -12.89 7.00
C SER A 85 1.29 -11.92 6.13
N PHE A 86 0.87 -10.66 6.08
CA PHE A 86 1.58 -9.55 5.45
C PHE A 86 2.42 -8.80 6.49
N ASN A 87 3.32 -7.94 6.01
CA ASN A 87 4.13 -7.07 6.86
C ASN A 87 3.47 -5.71 7.10
N PHE A 88 3.82 -5.08 8.21
CA PHE A 88 3.44 -3.70 8.53
C PHE A 88 4.63 -2.76 8.29
N SER A 89 4.39 -1.63 7.61
CA SER A 89 5.37 -0.56 7.40
C SER A 89 4.88 0.75 8.02
N PRO A 90 5.58 1.32 9.02
CA PRO A 90 5.21 2.62 9.58
C PRO A 90 5.52 3.76 8.61
N ARG A 91 4.83 4.89 8.75
CA ARG A 91 5.14 6.13 8.02
C ARG A 91 6.15 6.98 8.80
N LEU A 92 7.36 6.45 8.96
CA LEU A 92 8.39 6.97 9.88
C LEU A 92 8.69 8.46 9.69
N HIS A 93 8.75 8.95 8.45
CA HIS A 93 8.94 10.37 8.18
C HIS A 93 7.89 11.25 8.89
N LEU A 94 6.61 10.88 8.77
CA LEU A 94 5.52 11.63 9.40
C LEU A 94 5.58 11.52 10.93
N GLU A 95 5.96 10.35 11.44
CA GLU A 95 6.15 10.11 12.87
C GLU A 95 7.24 11.00 13.46
N MET A 96 8.42 11.04 12.82
CA MET A 96 9.57 11.79 13.34
C MET A 96 9.49 13.29 13.07
N PHE A 97 9.04 13.69 11.88
CA PHE A 97 9.17 15.06 11.39
C PHE A 97 7.84 15.76 11.10
N GLY A 98 6.74 15.02 11.04
CA GLY A 98 5.43 15.56 10.63
C GLY A 98 5.31 15.69 9.10
N ASP A 99 4.32 16.45 8.63
CA ASP A 99 4.09 16.70 7.20
C ASP A 99 4.96 17.87 6.71
N VAL A 100 6.27 17.74 6.89
CA VAL A 100 7.28 18.74 6.49
C VAL A 100 8.06 18.20 5.29
N ARG A 101 8.26 19.02 4.27
CA ARG A 101 9.02 18.61 3.08
C ARG A 101 10.52 18.73 3.35
N GLY A 102 11.30 17.75 2.92
CA GLY A 102 12.77 17.80 2.96
C GLY A 102 13.40 17.41 4.30
N THR A 103 12.74 16.55 5.08
CA THR A 103 13.19 16.03 6.37
C THR A 103 13.43 14.53 6.36
#